data_AF-A0A1F3K7V3-F1
#
_entry.id   AF-A0A1F3K7V3-F1
#
_cell.length_a   1.000
_cell.length_b   1.000
_cell.length_c   1.000
_cell.angle_alpha   90.00
_cell.angle_beta   90.00
_cell.angle_gamma   90.00
#
_symmetry.space_group_name_H-M   'P 1'
#
loop_
_entity.id
_entity.type
_entity.pdbx_description
1 polymer ?
#
loop_
_entity_poly.entity_id
_entity_poly.type
_entity_poly.pdbx_seq_one_letter_code
_entity_poly.pdbx_strand_id
1 'polypeptide(L)' 'MRKILFFLLVAVSFSSCDWLEDQDTPICEDCYKAHYNTNTDELIEKTEESTLCGGDVIVWKNFDDETTDSITVKYECE' A
#
# COMPACT_ATOMS: atom_id res chain seq x y z
N MET A 1 13.85 16.17 -50.00
CA MET A 1 13.58 14.95 -49.19
C MET A 1 13.81 15.22 -47.70
N ARG A 2 13.07 16.16 -47.09
CA ARG A 2 13.35 16.62 -45.71
C ARG A 2 12.15 16.49 -44.75
N LYS A 3 11.01 15.99 -45.26
CA LYS A 3 9.75 15.85 -44.52
C LYS A 3 9.46 14.43 -44.02
N ILE A 4 10.26 13.44 -44.42
CA ILE A 4 10.04 12.02 -44.06
C ILE A 4 10.60 11.72 -42.66
N LEU A 5 11.62 12.47 -42.21
CA LEU A 5 12.28 12.22 -40.92
C LEU A 5 11.38 12.53 -39.70
N PHE A 6 10.34 13.36 -39.87
CA PHE A 6 9.47 13.76 -38.76
C PHE A 6 8.42 12.72 -38.38
N PHE A 7 8.12 11.76 -39.26
CA PHE A 7 7.08 10.76 -39.02
C PHE A 7 7.53 9.57 -38.16
N LEU A 8 8.84 9.35 -38.02
CA LEU A 8 9.39 8.21 -37.29
C LEU A 8 9.45 8.42 -35.76
N LEU A 9 9.42 9.66 -35.27
CA LEU A 9 9.52 9.95 -33.84
C LEU A 9 8.20 9.78 -33.07
N VAL A 10 7.06 9.70 -33.76
CA VAL A 10 5.74 9.58 -33.12
C VAL A 10 5.35 8.11 -32.86
N ALA A 11 5.95 7.16 -33.59
CA ALA A 11 5.58 5.74 -33.52
C ALA A 11 6.22 4.98 -32.34
N VAL A 12 7.29 5.50 -31.75
CA VAL A 12 8.06 4.81 -30.69
C VAL A 12 7.51 5.09 -29.28
N SER A 13 6.56 6.01 -29.15
CA SER A 13 6.06 6.48 -27.85
C SER A 13 4.91 5.65 -27.26
N PHE A 14 4.42 4.62 -27.97
CA PHE A 14 3.20 3.90 -27.59
C PHE A 14 3.45 2.48 -27.07
N SER A 15 4.64 1.90 -27.23
CA SER A 15 4.88 0.50 -26.85
C SER A 15 5.33 0.30 -25.39
N SER A 16 5.40 1.36 -24.59
CA SER A 16 5.93 1.30 -23.22
C SER A 16 4.86 1.37 -22.13
N CYS A 17 3.59 1.52 -22.49
CA CYS A 17 2.49 1.64 -21.52
C CYS A 17 1.77 0.30 -21.23
N ASP A 18 1.89 -0.70 -22.10
CA ASP A 18 1.16 -1.97 -21.98
C ASP A 18 1.62 -2.84 -20.79
N TRP A 19 2.74 -2.52 -20.13
CA TRP A 19 3.25 -3.29 -19.00
C TRP A 19 2.77 -2.80 -17.63
N LEU A 20 2.07 -1.66 -17.58
CA LEU A 20 1.54 -1.08 -16.33
C LEU A 20 0.07 -1.44 -16.06
N GLU A 21 -0.63 -2.03 -17.03
CA GLU A 21 -2.08 -2.33 -16.96
C GLU A 21 -2.39 -3.63 -16.19
N ASP A 22 -1.40 -4.52 -15.97
CA ASP A 22 -1.62 -5.79 -15.26
C ASP A 22 -1.71 -5.66 -13.71
N GLN A 23 -1.75 -4.44 -13.16
CA GLN A 23 -2.02 -4.19 -11.73
C GLN A 23 -3.13 -3.14 -11.50
N ASP A 24 -4.18 -3.15 -12.32
CA ASP A 24 -5.20 -2.07 -12.35
C ASP A 24 -6.30 -2.11 -11.27
N THR A 25 -6.13 -2.89 -10.20
CA THR A 25 -6.91 -2.67 -8.97
C THR A 25 -5.97 -2.55 -7.79
N PRO A 26 -5.91 -1.38 -7.12
CA PRO A 26 -5.16 -1.29 -5.88
C PRO A 26 -5.76 -2.31 -4.91
N ILE A 27 -4.94 -3.23 -4.40
CA ILE A 27 -5.37 -4.20 -3.39
C ILE A 27 -5.86 -3.38 -2.19
N CYS A 28 -7.14 -3.54 -1.85
CA CYS A 28 -7.74 -2.92 -0.68
C CYS A 28 -7.79 -3.94 0.45
N GLU A 29 -7.35 -3.54 1.63
CA GLU A 29 -7.32 -4.36 2.85
C GLU A 29 -8.00 -3.58 3.98
N ASP A 30 -8.63 -4.31 4.90
CA ASP A 30 -9.22 -3.71 6.10
C ASP A 30 -8.14 -3.59 7.17
N CYS A 31 -7.71 -2.36 7.42
CA CYS A 31 -6.62 -2.02 8.32
C CYS A 31 -7.14 -1.54 9.67
N TYR A 32 -6.42 -1.85 10.74
CA TYR A 32 -6.77 -1.47 12.11
C TYR A 32 -5.53 -1.35 12.99
N LYS A 33 -5.72 -0.73 14.17
CA LYS A 33 -4.78 -0.76 15.29
C LYS A 33 -5.12 -1.92 16.21
N ALA A 34 -4.17 -2.82 16.43
CA ALA A 34 -4.30 -3.95 17.32
C ALA A 34 -3.60 -3.65 18.64
N HIS A 35 -4.33 -3.67 19.75
CA HIS A 35 -3.78 -3.48 21.09
C HIS A 35 -3.49 -4.84 21.71
N TYR A 36 -2.22 -5.13 21.96
CA TYR A 36 -1.78 -6.35 22.62
C TYR A 36 -1.34 -6.06 24.05
N ASN A 37 -1.56 -7.01 24.95
CA ASN A 37 -0.95 -6.97 26.27
C ASN A 37 0.56 -7.25 26.13
N THR A 38 1.40 -6.29 26.53
CA THR A 38 2.87 -6.40 26.36
C THR A 38 3.49 -7.61 27.06
N ASN A 39 2.87 -8.13 28.13
CA ASN A 39 3.43 -9.24 28.90
C ASN A 39 2.95 -10.61 28.40
N THR A 40 1.76 -10.68 27.81
CA THR A 40 1.14 -11.95 27.40
C THR A 40 1.03 -12.11 25.88
N ASP A 41 1.31 -11.05 25.12
CA ASP A 41 1.06 -10.95 23.66
C ASP A 41 -0.40 -11.29 23.27
N GLU A 42 -1.33 -11.23 24.21
CA GLU A 42 -2.75 -11.46 23.96
C GLU A 42 -3.40 -10.20 23.38
N LEU A 43 -4.20 -10.37 22.32
CA LEU A 43 -4.99 -9.30 21.74
C LEU A 43 -6.06 -8.83 22.75
N ILE A 44 -6.02 -7.54 23.09
CA ILE A 44 -6.98 -6.87 23.97
C ILE A 44 -8.15 -6.37 23.14
N GLU A 45 -7.87 -5.56 22.11
CA GLU A 45 -8.88 -4.93 21.27
C GLU A 45 -8.32 -4.53 19.88
N LYS A 46 -9.24 -4.31 18.94
CA LYS A 46 -8.98 -3.68 17.64
C LYS A 46 -9.66 -2.31 17.62
N THR A 47 -8.96 -1.28 17.15
CA THR A 47 -9.48 0.09 17.03
C THR A 47 -9.10 0.71 15.68
N GLU A 48 -9.69 1.87 15.35
CA GLU A 48 -9.39 2.64 14.13
C GLU A 48 -9.47 1.80 12.84
N GLU A 49 -10.53 1.01 12.71
CA GLU A 49 -10.81 0.20 11.52
C GLU A 49 -11.08 1.08 10.29
N SER A 50 -10.32 0.86 9.21
CA SER A 50 -10.47 1.57 7.95
C SER A 50 -10.02 0.72 6.77
N THR A 51 -10.76 0.77 5.66
CA THR A 51 -10.35 0.12 4.41
C THR A 51 -9.34 1.01 3.70
N LEU A 52 -8.11 0.53 3.52
CA LEU A 52 -7.03 1.22 2.82
C LEU A 52 -6.68 0.48 1.52
N CYS A 53 -6.22 1.20 0.50
CA CYS A 53 -5.93 0.60 -0.81
C CYS A 53 -4.53 0.96 -1.32
N GLY A 54 -3.88 0.02 -1.99
CA GLY A 54 -2.63 0.26 -2.70
C GLY A 54 -1.51 0.77 -1.79
N GLY A 55 -1.01 1.98 -2.06
CA GLY A 55 0.09 2.58 -1.31
C GLY A 55 -0.22 2.83 0.17
N ASP A 56 -1.49 3.10 0.51
CA ASP A 56 -1.90 3.42 1.87
C ASP A 56 -1.78 2.22 2.81
N VAL A 57 -2.02 1.00 2.30
CA VAL A 57 -1.80 -0.27 3.03
C VAL A 57 -0.32 -0.42 3.42
N ILE A 58 0.57 -0.10 2.48
CA ILE A 58 2.03 -0.19 2.70
C ILE A 58 2.47 0.84 3.74
N VAL A 59 1.94 2.06 3.69
CA VAL A 59 2.25 3.09 4.68
C VAL A 59 1.76 2.65 6.06
N TRP A 60 0.53 2.13 6.14
CA TRP A 60 -0.07 1.68 7.41
C TRP A 60 0.76 0.59 8.09
N LYS A 61 1.12 -0.47 7.36
CA LYS A 61 1.91 -1.59 7.87
C LYS A 61 3.35 -1.22 8.26
N ASN A 62 3.83 -0.03 7.87
CA ASN A 62 5.18 0.45 8.19
C ASN A 62 5.21 1.45 9.35
N PHE A 63 4.07 1.74 10.00
CA PHE A 63 4.12 2.46 11.27
C PHE A 63 4.86 1.64 12.32
N ASP A 64 5.73 2.30 13.08
CA ASP A 64 6.43 1.67 14.19
C ASP A 64 5.45 1.25 15.29
N ASP A 65 5.70 0.09 15.91
CA ASP A 65 4.94 -0.38 17.06
C ASP A 65 5.06 0.62 18.21
N GLU A 66 3.93 1.00 18.81
CA GLU A 66 3.90 1.87 19.98
C GLU A 66 3.80 1.02 21.25
N THR A 67 4.84 0.99 22.07
CA THR A 67 4.87 0.20 23.30
C THR A 67 4.80 1.08 24.55
N THR A 68 3.88 0.76 25.44
CA THR A 68 3.77 1.29 26.81
C THR A 68 4.06 0.18 27.82
N ASP A 69 3.98 0.48 29.13
CA ASP A 69 4.27 -0.50 30.19
C ASP A 69 3.35 -1.74 30.17
N SER A 70 2.16 -1.64 29.57
CA SER A 70 1.17 -2.71 29.57
C SER A 70 0.56 -3.03 28.21
N ILE A 71 0.70 -2.14 27.22
CA ILE A 71 0.06 -2.27 25.91
C ILE A 71 1.08 -2.03 24.81
N THR A 72 1.10 -2.93 23.83
CA THR A 72 1.81 -2.78 22.55
C THR A 72 0.77 -2.58 21.45
N VAL A 73 0.84 -1.48 20.73
CA VAL A 73 -0.02 -1.17 19.59
C VAL A 73 0.70 -1.54 18.30
N LYS A 74 0.03 -2.32 17.46
CA LYS A 74 0.51 -2.71 16.12
C LYS A 74 -0.47 -2.25 15.04
N TYR A 75 0.07 -2.01 13.85
CA TYR A 75 -0.70 -1.54 12.69
C TYR A 75 -0.86 -2.67 11.68
N GLU A 76 -2.04 -3.28 11.64
CA GLU A 76 -2.30 -4.51 10.88
C GLU A 76 -3.37 -4.31 9.81
N CYS A 77 -3.40 -5.16 8.78
CA CYS A 77 -4.48 -5.21 7.79
C CYS A 77 -4.79 -6.66 7.40
N GLU A 78 -6.07 -6.92 7.08
CA GLU A 78 -6.64 -8.20 6.65
C GLU A 78 -7.14 -8.18 5.19
#